data_AF-A0A2M7IXA4-F1
#
_entry.id   AF-A0A2M7IXA4-F1
#
_cell.length_a   1.000
_cell.length_b   1.000
_cell.length_c   1.000
_cell.angle_alpha   90.00
_cell.angle_beta   90.00
_cell.angle_gamma   90.00
#
_symmetry.space_group_name_H-M   'P 1'
#
loop_
_entity.id
_entity.type
_entity.pdbx_description
1 polymer ?
#
loop_
_entity_poly.entity_id
_entity_poly.type
_entity_poly.pdbx_seq_one_letter_code
_entity_poly.pdbx_strand_id
1 'polypeptide(L)' 'VKDGDKVLDVGCGNGRLVKAFENKKISYLGVDNSEKLIKLATNQRLL' A
#
# COMPACT_ATOMS: atom_id res chain seq x y z
N VAL A 1 7.83 9.54 -5.95
CA VAL A 1 7.54 9.43 -4.50
C VAL A 1 8.74 9.87 -3.69
N LYS A 2 8.59 10.98 -2.97
CA LYS A 2 9.54 11.60 -2.05
C LYS A 2 8.94 11.64 -0.64
N ASP A 3 9.75 11.94 0.37
CA ASP A 3 9.24 12.10 1.74
C ASP A 3 8.23 13.26 1.80
N GLY A 4 7.15 13.05 2.54
CA GLY A 4 6.03 13.98 2.66
C GLY A 4 4.94 13.80 1.59
N ASP A 5 5.18 13.01 0.53
CA ASP A 5 4.17 12.78 -0.51
C ASP A 5 2.96 12.00 0.05
N LYS A 6 1.78 12.30 -0.53
CA LYS A 6 0.57 11.48 -0.43
C LYS A 6 0.44 10.63 -1.68
N VAL A 7 0.32 9.32 -1.52
CA VAL A 7 0.25 8.35 -2.61
C VAL A 7 -1.10 7.64 -2.57
N LEU A 8 -1.81 7.68 -3.70
CA LEU A 8 -2.98 6.84 -3.98
C LEU A 8 -2.57 5.75 -4.97
N ASP A 9 -2.75 4.50 -4.59
CA ASP A 9 -2.49 3.32 -5.44
C ASP A 9 -3.81 2.64 -5.80
N VAL A 10 -4.27 2.87 -7.04
CA VAL A 10 -5.54 2.34 -7.57
C VAL A 10 -5.29 1.00 -8.21
N GLY A 11 -5.91 -0.05 -7.67
CA GLY A 11 -5.60 -1.44 -8.03
C GLY A 11 -4.40 -1.97 -7.25
N CYS A 12 -4.34 -1.70 -5.95
CA CYS A 12 -3.16 -2.01 -5.12
C CYS A 12 -2.89 -3.53 -4.96
N GLY A 13 -3.86 -4.38 -5.34
CA GLY A 13 -3.77 -5.82 -5.23
C GLY A 13 -3.36 -6.27 -3.83
N ASN A 14 -2.31 -7.08 -3.75
CA ASN A 14 -1.79 -7.61 -2.48
C ASN A 14 -0.82 -6.66 -1.74
N GLY A 15 -0.73 -5.39 -2.15
CA GLY A 15 0.10 -4.39 -1.46
C GLY A 15 1.60 -4.47 -1.76
N ARG A 16 2.04 -5.14 -2.83
CA ARG A 16 3.48 -5.23 -3.14
C ARG A 16 4.16 -3.87 -3.37
N LEU A 17 3.45 -2.89 -3.93
CA LEU A 17 4.03 -1.58 -4.24
C LEU A 17 4.41 -0.79 -3.00
N VAL A 18 3.61 -0.82 -1.92
CA VAL A 18 3.91 -0.05 -0.70
C VAL A 18 5.25 -0.47 -0.08
N LYS A 19 5.67 -1.74 -0.26
CA LYS A 19 6.98 -2.24 0.20
C LYS A 19 8.15 -1.55 -0.49
N ALA A 20 8.00 -1.14 -1.75
CA ALA A 20 9.03 -0.36 -2.45
C ALA A 20 9.25 1.04 -1.83
N PHE A 21 8.35 1.47 -0.93
CA PHE A 21 8.41 2.75 -0.23
C PHE A 21 8.65 2.60 1.29
N GLU A 22 9.06 1.43 1.79
CA GLU A 22 9.26 1.19 3.23
C GLU A 22 10.24 2.18 3.89
N ASN A 23 11.24 2.64 3.14
CA ASN A 23 12.25 3.60 3.60
C ASN A 23 11.87 5.06 3.31
N LYS A 24 10.60 5.34 2.99
CA LYS A 24 10.11 6.70 2.72
C LYS A 24 9.03 7.09 3.71
N LYS A 25 9.09 8.32 4.18
CA LYS A 25 8.07 8.87 5.08
C LYS A 25 6.91 9.44 4.25
N ILE A 26 6.00 8.57 3.83
CA ILE A 26 4.85 8.92 2.99
C ILE A 26 3.51 8.60 3.66
N SER A 27 2.44 9.24 3.19
CA SER A 27 1.07 8.80 3.46
C SER A 27 0.57 7.98 2.28
N TYR A 28 0.24 6.71 2.51
CA TYR A 28 -0.14 5.77 1.46
C TYR A 28 -1.57 5.27 1.66
N LEU A 29 -2.40 5.39 0.62
CA LEU A 29 -3.72 4.76 0.53
C LEU A 29 -3.76 3.84 -0.69
N GLY A 30 -3.92 2.54 -0.45
CA GLY A 30 -4.16 1.55 -1.50
C GLY A 30 -5.64 1.20 -1.56
N VAL A 31 -6.19 1.13 -2.77
CA VAL A 31 -7.57 0.68 -3.01
C VAL A 31 -7.58 -0.43 -4.06
N ASP A 32 -8.46 -1.41 -3.86
CA ASP A 32 -8.67 -2.52 -4.78
C ASP A 32 -10.12 -3.00 -4.62
N ASN A 33 -10.76 -3.43 -5.71
CA ASN A 33 -12.13 -3.95 -5.65
C ASN A 33 -12.21 -5.38 -5.12
N SER A 34 -11.08 -6.09 -5.06
CA SER A 34 -10.99 -7.45 -4.55
C SER A 34 -10.77 -7.46 -3.05
N GLU A 35 -11.83 -7.71 -2.30
CA GLU A 35 -11.77 -7.87 -0.84
C GLU A 35 -10.75 -8.93 -0.41
N LYS A 36 -10.60 -10.01 -1.20
CA LYS A 36 -9.59 -11.05 -0.97
C LYS A 36 -8.17 -10.49 -1.04
N LEU A 37 -7.88 -9.61 -2.01
CA LEU A 37 -6.57 -8.99 -2.15
C LEU A 37 -6.32 -7.95 -1.05
N ILE A 38 -7.33 -7.17 -0.67
CA ILE A 38 -7.25 -6.24 0.47
C ILE A 38 -6.94 -6.97 1.78
N LYS A 39 -7.57 -8.14 2.01
CA LYS A 39 -7.24 -9.02 3.15
C LYS A 39 -5.78 -9.46 3.13
N LEU A 40 -5.25 -9.87 1.97
CA LEU A 40 -3.84 -10.24 1.82
C LEU A 40 -2.88 -9.05 2.00
N ALA A 41 -3.25 -7.85 1.53
CA ALA A 41 -2.46 -6.63 1.69
C ALA A 41 -2.39 -6.18 3.15
N THR A 42 -3.49 -6.31 3.89
CA THR A 42 -3.59 -5.89 5.29
C THR A 42 -2.90 -6.87 6.23
N ASN A 43 -3.01 -8.17 5.98
CA ASN A 43 -2.35 -9.19 6.79
C ASN A 43 -0.81 -9.15 6.69
N GLN A 44 -0.26 -8.57 5.62
CA GLN A 44 1.19 -8.33 5.49
C GLN A 44 1.68 -7.19 6.39
N ARG A 45 0.78 -6.44 7.01
CA ARG A 45 1.07 -5.33 7.93
C ARG A 45 1.12 -5.80 9.40
N LEU A 46 1.56 -7.04 9.64
CA LEU A 46 1.95 -7.54 10.95
C LEU A 46 3.31 -6.92 11.36
N LEU A 47 3.31 -5.61 11.60
CA LEU A 47 4.31 -4.85 12.35
C LEU A 47 3.59 -3.66 13.00
#